data_AF-A0A7H9CF93-F1
#
_entry.id   AF-A0A7H9CF93-F1
#
_cell.length_a   1.000
_cell.length_b   1.000
_cell.length_c   1.000
_cell.angle_alpha   90.00
_cell.angle_beta   90.00
_cell.angle_gamma   90.00
#
_symmetry.space_group_name_H-M   'P 1'
#
loop_
_entity.id
_entity.type
_entity.pdbx_description
1 polymer ?
#
loop_
_entity_poly.entity_id
_entity_poly.type
_entity_poly.pdbx_seq_one_letter_code
_entity_poly.pdbx_strand_id
1 'polypeptide(L)'
;MTFSVKSPILGFEDIKTVEIEPLENGFFKISSKERDEGKESVSFTVVNPYVIRPDYDFELPTPYQVLMDIDDNSGLEVYNMVMLSKTIEDSGVNFLAPIVCNVKNKTLSQVVLEPKFYPQYGQAERIGAIVNKDVYVVKGPILGFEDITKVEITPLDKFFVTMKSKQSNDEHKNTSFTLINPYILRPDYSFDVPTPYQVLLEIHDKSELRVYNMVMLNKTIEESGVNFLAPIVCNARNNLMAQIVLDPKDYVEYSQAEKISKFLGK
;
A
#
# COMPACT_ATOMS: atom_id res chain seq x y z
N MET A 1 -1.31 12.97 26.04
CA MET A 1 -1.54 14.45 26.04
C MET A 1 -3.03 14.71 26.08
N THR A 2 -3.50 15.75 26.77
CA THR A 2 -4.94 16.09 26.84
C THR A 2 -5.32 17.19 25.85
N PHE A 3 -6.44 17.04 25.17
CA PHE A 3 -6.97 17.99 24.18
C PHE A 3 -8.44 18.34 24.45
N SER A 4 -8.81 19.59 24.16
CA SER A 4 -10.20 20.06 24.14
C SER A 4 -10.81 19.83 22.75
N VAL A 5 -11.96 19.17 22.70
CA VAL A 5 -12.71 18.89 21.48
C VAL A 5 -13.47 20.14 21.05
N LYS A 6 -13.15 20.66 19.86
CA LYS A 6 -13.77 21.86 19.28
C LYS A 6 -14.87 21.52 18.28
N SER A 7 -14.61 20.57 17.39
CA SER A 7 -15.64 19.89 16.59
C SER A 7 -15.86 18.49 17.14
N PRO A 8 -17.11 18.06 17.37
CA PRO A 8 -17.41 16.79 18.00
C PRO A 8 -16.86 15.61 17.22
N ILE A 9 -16.57 14.53 17.94
CA ILE A 9 -16.35 13.21 17.38
C ILE A 9 -17.75 12.65 17.04
N LEU A 10 -18.00 12.31 15.78
CA LEU A 10 -19.30 11.83 15.30
C LEU A 10 -19.76 10.61 16.11
N GLY A 11 -20.98 10.66 16.63
CA GLY A 11 -21.57 9.64 17.50
C GLY A 11 -21.16 9.76 18.98
N PHE A 12 -20.32 10.74 19.33
CA PHE A 12 -19.82 10.99 20.68
C PHE A 12 -19.77 12.50 20.98
N GLU A 13 -20.83 13.22 20.65
CA GLU A 13 -20.92 14.68 20.71
C GLU A 13 -20.81 15.24 22.15
N ASP A 14 -21.07 14.39 23.14
CA ASP A 14 -20.92 14.70 24.56
C ASP A 14 -19.44 14.84 24.97
N ILE A 15 -18.50 14.26 24.23
CA ILE A 15 -17.08 14.31 24.56
C ILE A 15 -16.53 15.70 24.32
N LYS A 16 -16.04 16.34 25.39
CA LYS A 16 -15.43 17.68 25.41
C LYS A 16 -13.93 17.63 25.58
N THR A 17 -13.40 16.58 26.19
CA THR A 17 -11.98 16.42 26.45
C THR A 17 -11.51 15.00 26.26
N VAL A 18 -10.33 14.85 25.63
CA VAL A 18 -9.73 13.55 25.37
C VAL A 18 -8.26 13.51 25.78
N GLU A 19 -7.79 12.32 26.13
CA GLU A 19 -6.39 11.96 26.29
C GLU A 19 -5.94 11.14 25.09
N ILE A 20 -4.80 11.51 24.49
CA ILE A 20 -4.12 10.73 23.45
C ILE A 20 -2.87 10.09 24.04
N GLU A 21 -2.79 8.76 23.92
CA GLU A 21 -1.68 7.94 24.42
C GLU A 21 -1.09 7.13 23.26
N PRO A 22 0.25 7.08 23.10
CA PRO A 22 0.87 6.24 22.09
C PRO A 22 0.66 4.76 22.40
N LEU A 23 0.42 4.00 21.35
CA LEU A 23 0.53 2.54 21.31
C LEU A 23 1.75 2.18 20.45
N GLU A 24 1.83 0.94 19.98
CA GLU A 24 2.91 0.47 19.11
C GLU A 24 2.68 0.85 17.63
N ASN A 25 3.75 0.90 16.85
CA ASN A 25 3.72 0.98 15.38
C ASN A 25 2.90 2.14 14.79
N GLY A 26 2.89 3.30 15.47
CA GLY A 26 2.15 4.48 15.01
C GLY A 26 0.64 4.46 15.31
N PHE A 27 0.18 3.49 16.09
CA PHE A 27 -1.16 3.49 16.66
C PHE A 27 -1.18 4.31 17.96
N PHE A 28 -2.35 4.84 18.28
CA PHE A 28 -2.61 5.63 19.48
C PHE A 28 -3.99 5.26 20.02
N LYS A 29 -4.18 5.51 21.31
CA LYS A 29 -5.48 5.43 21.97
C LYS A 29 -5.95 6.84 22.29
N ILE A 30 -7.17 7.17 21.88
CA ILE A 30 -7.87 8.38 22.31
C ILE A 30 -8.91 7.95 23.35
N SER A 31 -8.88 8.51 24.55
CA SER A 31 -9.85 8.18 25.63
C SER A 31 -10.56 9.43 26.12
N SER A 32 -11.88 9.36 26.34
CA SER A 32 -12.63 10.46 26.95
C SER A 32 -12.20 10.68 28.40
N LYS A 33 -12.17 11.94 28.85
CA LYS A 33 -11.91 12.27 30.26
C LYS A 33 -13.17 12.53 31.08
N GLU A 34 -14.35 12.65 30.45
CA GLU A 34 -15.58 12.81 31.23
C GLU A 34 -15.82 11.57 32.10
N ARG A 35 -16.10 11.83 33.37
CA ARG A 35 -16.52 10.85 34.37
C ARG A 35 -17.89 11.27 34.88
N ASP A 36 -18.89 11.26 34.02
CA ASP A 36 -20.26 11.33 34.51
C ASP A 36 -20.53 10.04 35.30
N GLU A 37 -21.07 10.17 36.52
CA GLU A 37 -21.44 9.01 37.34
C GLU A 37 -22.40 8.10 36.54
N GLY A 38 -21.92 6.91 36.18
CA GLY A 38 -22.68 5.91 35.41
C GLY A 38 -22.41 5.86 33.91
N LYS A 39 -21.57 6.73 33.33
CA LYS A 39 -21.09 6.58 31.94
C LYS A 39 -19.69 5.94 31.91
N GLU A 40 -19.56 4.86 31.15
CA GLU A 40 -18.24 4.26 30.89
C GLU A 40 -17.38 5.20 30.05
N SER A 41 -16.08 5.24 30.33
CA SER A 41 -15.11 5.98 29.52
C SER A 41 -15.05 5.38 28.13
N VAL A 42 -15.24 6.21 27.10
CA VAL A 42 -15.15 5.78 25.71
C VAL A 42 -13.71 5.90 25.26
N SER A 43 -13.23 4.90 24.51
CA SER A 43 -11.92 4.99 23.87
C SER A 43 -11.92 4.49 22.44
N PHE A 44 -11.05 5.08 21.63
CA PHE A 44 -10.89 4.80 20.21
C PHE A 44 -9.44 4.44 19.93
N THR A 45 -9.23 3.47 19.05
CA THR A 45 -7.93 3.27 18.43
C THR A 45 -7.83 4.16 17.21
N VAL A 46 -6.72 4.88 17.09
CA VAL A 46 -6.41 5.72 15.93
C VAL A 46 -5.00 5.39 15.44
N VAL A 47 -4.70 5.76 14.20
CA VAL A 47 -3.38 5.56 13.59
C VAL A 47 -2.89 6.88 13.01
N ASN A 48 -1.59 7.15 13.10
CA ASN A 48 -0.97 8.17 12.28
C ASN A 48 -1.03 7.70 10.81
N PRO A 49 -1.81 8.36 9.93
CA PRO A 49 -2.07 7.87 8.59
C PRO A 49 -0.80 7.76 7.74
N TYR A 50 0.18 8.63 7.96
CA TYR A 50 1.42 8.67 7.19
C TYR A 50 2.29 7.42 7.38
N VAL A 51 2.05 6.64 8.45
CA VAL A 51 2.76 5.37 8.70
C VAL A 51 2.26 4.25 7.79
N ILE A 52 0.97 4.25 7.44
CA ILE A 52 0.35 3.21 6.61
C ILE A 52 0.04 3.69 5.19
N ARG A 53 -0.05 5.00 4.98
CA ARG A 53 -0.37 5.66 3.71
C ARG A 53 0.46 6.96 3.60
N PRO A 54 1.74 6.87 3.19
CA PRO A 54 2.64 8.03 3.15
C PRO A 54 2.19 9.17 2.23
N ASP A 55 1.34 8.87 1.24
CA ASP A 55 0.71 9.80 0.30
C ASP A 55 -0.65 10.32 0.76
N TYR A 56 -1.04 10.08 2.02
CA TYR A 56 -2.26 10.63 2.59
C TYR A 56 -2.15 12.16 2.66
N ASP A 57 -3.10 12.88 2.07
CA ASP A 57 -3.08 14.33 1.98
C ASP A 57 -4.50 14.89 1.88
N PHE A 58 -4.74 16.04 2.52
CA PHE A 58 -6.01 16.72 2.45
C PHE A 58 -5.86 18.20 2.81
N GLU A 59 -6.74 19.03 2.25
CA GLU A 59 -6.86 20.42 2.64
C GLU A 59 -7.77 20.55 3.87
N LEU A 60 -7.25 21.08 4.96
CA LEU A 60 -8.03 21.35 6.17
C LEU A 60 -9.03 22.49 5.89
N PRO A 61 -10.36 22.26 5.95
CA PRO A 61 -11.32 23.32 5.59
C PRO A 61 -11.23 24.52 6.54
N THR A 62 -11.35 25.74 5.99
CA THR A 62 -11.23 27.01 6.74
C THR A 62 -12.06 27.09 8.03
N PRO A 63 -13.30 26.58 8.09
CA PRO A 63 -14.06 26.59 9.35
C PRO A 63 -13.34 25.87 10.50
N TYR A 64 -12.64 24.77 10.23
CA TYR A 64 -11.85 24.07 11.24
C TYR A 64 -10.60 24.85 11.62
N GLN A 65 -9.93 25.49 10.67
CA GLN A 65 -8.76 26.35 10.93
C GLN A 65 -9.13 27.48 11.90
N VAL A 66 -10.24 28.17 11.64
CA VAL A 66 -10.73 29.25 12.50
C VAL A 66 -11.17 28.71 13.87
N LEU A 67 -11.92 27.62 13.89
CA LEU A 67 -12.45 27.02 15.12
C LEU A 67 -11.33 26.54 16.08
N MET A 68 -10.22 26.06 15.51
CA MET A 68 -9.07 25.54 16.24
C MET A 68 -7.92 26.53 16.38
N ASP A 69 -8.10 27.79 15.95
CA ASP A 69 -7.06 28.84 15.96
C ASP A 69 -5.74 28.33 15.35
N ILE A 70 -5.82 27.84 14.11
CA ILE A 70 -4.70 27.26 13.38
C ILE A 70 -3.99 28.36 12.56
N ASP A 71 -2.69 28.41 12.74
CA ASP A 71 -1.71 29.25 12.05
C ASP A 71 -0.50 28.39 11.63
N ASP A 72 0.43 28.99 10.89
CA ASP A 72 1.66 28.33 10.41
C ASP A 72 2.54 27.75 11.54
N ASN A 73 2.33 28.16 12.79
CA ASN A 73 3.10 27.74 13.96
C ASN A 73 2.37 26.73 14.84
N SER A 74 1.19 26.26 14.44
CA SER A 74 0.30 25.49 15.32
C SER A 74 0.77 24.08 15.64
N GLY A 75 1.64 23.48 14.81
CA GLY A 75 2.10 22.11 14.97
C GLY A 75 0.93 21.13 14.93
N LEU A 76 0.57 20.65 13.74
CA LEU A 76 -0.59 19.77 13.59
C LEU A 76 -0.18 18.31 13.67
N GLU A 77 -0.95 17.53 14.43
CA GLU A 77 -0.91 16.08 14.41
C GLU A 77 -2.22 15.56 13.81
N VAL A 78 -2.14 14.53 12.98
CA VAL A 78 -3.28 13.94 12.28
C VAL A 78 -3.38 12.46 12.63
N TYR A 79 -4.61 12.03 12.90
CA TYR A 79 -4.93 10.64 13.17
C TYR A 79 -6.18 10.22 12.42
N ASN A 80 -6.24 8.96 11.99
CA ASN A 80 -7.47 8.38 11.45
C ASN A 80 -7.97 7.27 12.36
N MET A 81 -9.29 7.20 12.54
CA MET A 81 -9.92 6.22 13.41
C MET A 81 -9.85 4.81 12.82
N VAL A 82 -9.55 3.84 13.66
CA VAL A 82 -9.39 2.43 13.32
C VAL A 82 -10.57 1.63 13.87
N MET A 83 -11.27 0.92 12.99
CA MET A 83 -12.28 -0.08 13.36
C MET A 83 -11.57 -1.44 13.50
N LEU A 84 -11.28 -1.81 14.74
CA LEU A 84 -10.56 -3.04 15.05
C LEU A 84 -11.33 -4.30 14.63
N SER A 85 -10.61 -5.22 13.99
CA SER A 85 -11.05 -6.58 13.67
C SER A 85 -10.21 -7.61 14.44
N LYS A 86 -10.35 -8.91 14.09
CA LYS A 86 -9.55 -9.98 14.72
C LYS A 86 -8.03 -9.75 14.57
N THR A 87 -7.61 -9.16 13.45
CA THR A 87 -6.21 -8.81 13.17
C THR A 87 -6.12 -7.34 12.77
N ILE A 88 -4.93 -6.74 12.89
CA ILE A 88 -4.70 -5.36 12.46
C ILE A 88 -4.86 -5.24 10.95
N GLU A 89 -4.40 -6.23 10.18
CA GLU A 89 -4.51 -6.27 8.72
C GLU A 89 -5.97 -6.31 8.24
N ASP A 90 -6.85 -6.97 9.00
CA ASP A 90 -8.29 -7.00 8.74
C ASP A 90 -9.03 -5.75 9.23
N SER A 91 -8.41 -4.94 10.09
CA SER A 91 -9.01 -3.73 10.63
C SER A 91 -9.19 -2.67 9.55
N GLY A 92 -10.25 -1.87 9.69
CA GLY A 92 -10.56 -0.78 8.76
C GLY A 92 -10.05 0.57 9.28
N VAL A 93 -9.71 1.49 8.38
CA VAL A 93 -9.36 2.88 8.71
C VAL A 93 -10.32 3.83 7.99
N ASN A 94 -10.77 4.85 8.71
CA ASN A 94 -11.59 5.91 8.13
C ASN A 94 -10.71 7.10 7.69
N PHE A 95 -10.33 7.13 6.42
CA PHE A 95 -9.54 8.21 5.81
C PHE A 95 -10.37 9.46 5.46
N LEU A 96 -11.70 9.37 5.48
CA LEU A 96 -12.59 10.50 5.19
C LEU A 96 -12.97 11.30 6.44
N ALA A 97 -12.54 10.88 7.63
CA ALA A 97 -12.84 11.58 8.88
C ALA A 97 -11.60 11.72 9.79
N PRO A 98 -10.51 12.38 9.34
CA PRO A 98 -9.33 12.57 10.17
C PRO A 98 -9.63 13.38 11.43
N ILE A 99 -8.96 13.00 12.50
CA ILE A 99 -8.85 13.75 13.75
C ILE A 99 -7.60 14.61 13.64
N VAL A 100 -7.80 15.93 13.65
CA VAL A 100 -6.73 16.92 13.60
C VAL A 100 -6.54 17.51 14.98
N CYS A 101 -5.29 17.54 15.43
CA CYS A 101 -4.89 18.06 16.73
C CYS A 101 -3.97 19.26 16.54
N ASN A 102 -4.30 20.41 17.14
CA ASN A 102 -3.40 21.54 17.27
C ASN A 102 -2.60 21.37 18.56
N VAL A 103 -1.32 21.01 18.45
CA VAL A 103 -0.49 20.70 19.64
C VAL A 103 -0.08 21.94 20.41
N LYS A 104 -0.09 23.13 19.78
CA LYS A 104 0.23 24.42 20.42
C LYS A 104 -0.82 24.81 21.43
N ASN A 105 -2.09 24.82 21.04
CA ASN A 105 -3.20 25.22 21.92
C ASN A 105 -4.00 24.05 22.52
N LYS A 106 -3.59 22.81 22.26
CA LYS A 106 -4.21 21.57 22.78
C LYS A 106 -5.69 21.46 22.42
N THR A 107 -6.04 21.77 21.17
CA THR A 107 -7.39 21.57 20.63
C THR A 107 -7.42 20.44 19.61
N LEU A 108 -8.58 19.82 19.45
CA LEU A 108 -8.82 18.72 18.52
C LEU A 108 -10.17 18.90 17.81
N SER A 109 -10.24 18.49 16.54
CA SER A 109 -11.50 18.35 15.79
C SER A 109 -11.49 17.11 14.94
N GLN A 110 -12.65 16.44 14.83
CA GLN A 110 -12.88 15.52 13.72
C GLN A 110 -13.31 16.31 12.49
N VAL A 111 -12.52 16.21 11.43
CA VAL A 111 -12.75 16.85 10.14
C VAL A 111 -13.47 15.86 9.25
N VAL A 112 -14.57 16.27 8.62
CA VAL A 112 -15.29 15.42 7.65
C VAL A 112 -14.91 15.85 6.24
N LEU A 113 -14.30 14.93 5.49
CA LEU A 113 -13.89 15.13 4.10
C LEU A 113 -14.98 14.62 3.16
N GLU A 114 -15.29 15.40 2.11
CA GLU A 114 -16.29 15.00 1.14
C GLU A 114 -15.70 14.02 0.11
N PRO A 115 -16.27 12.81 -0.08
CA PRO A 115 -15.75 11.81 -1.02
C PRO A 115 -15.61 12.31 -2.46
N LYS A 116 -16.44 13.29 -2.86
CA LYS A 116 -16.38 13.87 -4.22
C LYS A 116 -15.05 14.60 -4.49
N PHE A 117 -14.41 15.15 -3.46
CA PHE A 117 -13.12 15.83 -3.55
C PHE A 117 -11.95 14.89 -3.21
N TYR A 118 -12.23 13.82 -2.47
CA TYR A 118 -11.25 12.82 -2.04
C TYR A 118 -11.67 11.40 -2.43
N PRO A 119 -11.88 11.11 -3.73
CA PRO A 119 -12.40 9.81 -4.18
C PRO A 119 -11.46 8.63 -3.91
N GLN A 120 -10.19 8.91 -3.62
CA GLN A 120 -9.17 7.94 -3.26
C GLN A 120 -9.25 7.45 -1.81
N TYR A 121 -10.09 8.07 -0.96
CA TYR A 121 -10.24 7.73 0.46
C TYR A 121 -11.59 7.09 0.75
N GLY A 122 -11.58 6.08 1.61
CA GLY A 122 -12.75 5.35 2.07
C GLY A 122 -12.98 5.49 3.58
N GLN A 123 -14.18 5.11 4.01
CA GLN A 123 -14.60 5.17 5.41
C GLN A 123 -14.15 3.94 6.22
N ALA A 124 -13.76 2.84 5.57
CA ALA A 124 -13.33 1.59 6.20
C ALA A 124 -12.35 0.83 5.30
N GLU A 125 -11.29 1.49 4.85
CA GLU A 125 -10.24 0.84 4.05
C GLU A 125 -9.45 -0.14 4.90
N ARG A 126 -9.30 -1.39 4.44
CA ARG A 126 -8.57 -2.43 5.19
C ARG A 126 -7.09 -2.11 5.24
N ILE A 127 -6.50 -2.07 6.44
CA ILE A 127 -5.07 -1.77 6.63
C ILE A 127 -4.20 -2.71 5.79
N GLY A 128 -4.50 -4.00 5.79
CA GLY A 128 -3.77 -5.00 5.02
C GLY A 128 -3.76 -4.72 3.51
N ALA A 129 -4.85 -4.18 2.95
CA ALA A 129 -4.91 -3.84 1.53
C ALA A 129 -4.04 -2.61 1.17
N ILE A 130 -3.78 -1.75 2.16
CA ILE A 130 -2.95 -0.55 1.99
C ILE A 130 -1.49 -0.90 2.15
N VAL A 131 -1.12 -1.53 3.27
CA VAL A 131 0.29 -1.80 3.62
C VAL A 131 0.89 -2.95 2.81
N ASN A 132 0.05 -3.87 2.31
CA ASN A 132 0.50 -5.00 1.49
C ASN A 132 0.13 -4.83 0.01
N LYS A 133 -0.20 -3.61 -0.46
CA LYS A 133 -0.65 -3.36 -1.83
C LYS A 133 0.26 -3.95 -2.89
N ASP A 134 1.57 -3.93 -2.66
CA ASP A 134 2.57 -4.49 -3.58
C ASP A 134 3.29 -5.73 -3.03
N VAL A 135 2.71 -6.39 -2.02
CA VAL A 135 3.19 -7.66 -1.49
C VAL A 135 2.34 -8.78 -2.07
N TYR A 136 2.96 -9.62 -2.90
CA TYR A 136 2.31 -10.70 -3.63
C TYR A 136 2.59 -12.06 -2.99
N VAL A 137 1.57 -12.92 -2.97
CA VAL A 137 1.72 -14.35 -2.70
C VAL A 137 2.13 -15.05 -3.99
N VAL A 138 3.24 -15.78 -3.93
CA VAL A 138 3.75 -16.56 -5.06
C VAL A 138 2.98 -17.87 -5.14
N LYS A 139 2.17 -18.02 -6.20
CA LYS A 139 1.35 -19.21 -6.44
C LYS A 139 1.98 -20.15 -7.46
N GLY A 140 2.62 -19.59 -8.49
CA GLY A 140 3.49 -20.33 -9.39
C GLY A 140 4.95 -20.04 -9.06
N PRO A 141 5.82 -21.06 -8.95
CA PRO A 141 7.17 -20.90 -8.42
C PRO A 141 8.01 -19.94 -9.26
N ILE A 142 8.95 -19.27 -8.60
CA ILE A 142 10.04 -18.57 -9.27
C ILE A 142 11.12 -19.63 -9.53
N LEU A 143 11.49 -19.87 -10.78
CA LEU A 143 12.46 -20.90 -11.15
C LEU A 143 13.79 -20.71 -10.42
N GLY A 144 14.25 -21.77 -9.75
CA GLY A 144 15.47 -21.77 -8.92
C GLY A 144 15.30 -21.11 -7.54
N PHE A 145 14.09 -20.66 -7.22
CA PHE A 145 13.70 -20.05 -5.95
C PHE A 145 12.29 -20.53 -5.55
N GLU A 146 12.03 -21.82 -5.71
CA GLU A 146 10.71 -22.45 -5.52
C GLU A 146 10.18 -22.26 -4.09
N ASP A 147 11.08 -22.11 -3.12
CA ASP A 147 10.73 -21.86 -1.72
C ASP A 147 10.28 -20.41 -1.47
N ILE A 148 10.39 -19.50 -2.43
CA ILE A 148 9.88 -18.12 -2.31
C ILE A 148 8.36 -18.09 -2.45
N THR A 149 7.68 -17.93 -1.32
CA THR A 149 6.21 -17.91 -1.22
C THR A 149 5.58 -16.52 -1.14
N LYS A 150 6.36 -15.49 -0.81
CA LYS A 150 5.92 -14.09 -0.73
C LYS A 150 6.99 -13.13 -1.19
N VAL A 151 6.60 -12.15 -1.99
CA VAL A 151 7.48 -11.11 -2.51
C VAL A 151 6.85 -9.73 -2.41
N GLU A 152 7.66 -8.69 -2.33
CA GLU A 152 7.26 -7.29 -2.44
C GLU A 152 7.86 -6.69 -3.72
N ILE A 153 7.05 -6.03 -4.55
CA ILE A 153 7.49 -5.38 -5.78
C ILE A 153 7.44 -3.86 -5.60
N THR A 154 8.59 -3.19 -5.54
CA THR A 154 8.66 -1.72 -5.38
C THR A 154 9.38 -1.06 -6.54
N PRO A 155 9.02 0.18 -6.92
CA PRO A 155 9.76 0.95 -7.91
C PRO A 155 11.24 1.08 -7.53
N LEU A 156 12.13 0.86 -8.49
CA LEU A 156 13.56 1.15 -8.35
C LEU A 156 13.88 2.50 -9.00
N ASP A 157 13.36 2.73 -10.20
CA ASP A 157 13.36 4.01 -10.90
C ASP A 157 12.17 4.09 -11.87
N LYS A 158 12.24 4.96 -12.89
CA LYS A 158 11.16 5.13 -13.88
C LYS A 158 10.96 3.94 -14.83
N PHE A 159 11.91 3.01 -14.92
CA PHE A 159 11.90 1.87 -15.84
C PHE A 159 11.88 0.53 -15.09
N PHE A 160 12.60 0.45 -13.98
CA PHE A 160 12.84 -0.79 -13.26
C PHE A 160 12.05 -0.84 -11.95
N VAL A 161 11.71 -2.06 -11.56
CA VAL A 161 11.18 -2.38 -10.22
C VAL A 161 12.09 -3.41 -9.57
N THR A 162 12.09 -3.45 -8.24
CA THR A 162 12.73 -4.51 -7.47
C THR A 162 11.68 -5.44 -6.91
N MET A 163 11.81 -6.73 -7.15
CA MET A 163 11.05 -7.78 -6.47
C MET A 163 11.91 -8.38 -5.36
N LYS A 164 11.52 -8.22 -4.10
CA LYS A 164 12.25 -8.71 -2.92
C LYS A 164 11.46 -9.79 -2.21
N SER A 165 12.14 -10.83 -1.75
CA SER A 165 11.54 -11.83 -0.85
C SER A 165 11.04 -11.15 0.44
N LYS A 166 9.84 -11.53 0.90
CA LYS A 166 9.26 -11.10 2.20
C LYS A 166 9.14 -12.25 3.19
N GLN A 167 9.88 -13.32 2.96
CA GLN A 167 9.85 -14.48 3.85
C GLN A 167 10.58 -14.21 5.16
N SER A 168 10.12 -14.90 6.20
CA SER A 168 10.70 -14.80 7.55
C SER A 168 11.89 -15.75 7.76
N ASN A 169 12.09 -16.75 6.88
CA ASN A 169 13.19 -17.72 6.96
C ASN A 169 14.48 -17.18 6.34
N ASP A 170 15.64 -17.59 6.87
CA ASP A 170 16.93 -16.95 6.57
C ASP A 170 17.50 -17.26 5.18
N GLU A 171 17.18 -18.40 4.55
CA GLU A 171 17.84 -18.84 3.31
C GLU A 171 17.62 -17.89 2.11
N HIS A 172 16.47 -17.21 2.06
CA HIS A 172 16.12 -16.29 0.97
C HIS A 172 15.64 -14.92 1.44
N LYS A 173 15.89 -14.56 2.70
CA LYS A 173 15.47 -13.28 3.29
C LYS A 173 16.00 -12.06 2.53
N ASN A 174 17.18 -12.20 1.93
CA ASN A 174 17.85 -11.13 1.20
C ASN A 174 17.80 -11.30 -0.34
N THR A 175 17.05 -12.29 -0.84
CA THR A 175 16.92 -12.50 -2.29
C THR A 175 16.11 -11.36 -2.92
N SER A 176 16.65 -10.77 -3.98
CA SER A 176 15.99 -9.72 -4.75
C SER A 176 16.29 -9.84 -6.24
N PHE A 177 15.36 -9.38 -7.06
CA PHE A 177 15.42 -9.42 -8.51
C PHE A 177 15.12 -8.04 -9.08
N THR A 178 15.85 -7.64 -10.11
CA THR A 178 15.51 -6.48 -10.93
C THR A 178 14.56 -6.92 -12.02
N LEU A 179 13.41 -6.25 -12.13
CA LEU A 179 12.43 -6.50 -13.17
C LEU A 179 12.18 -5.24 -13.99
N ILE A 180 11.65 -5.44 -15.19
CA ILE A 180 11.25 -4.37 -16.11
C ILE A 180 9.86 -4.68 -16.66
N ASN A 181 9.04 -3.65 -16.87
CA ASN A 181 7.82 -3.80 -17.64
C ASN A 181 8.21 -4.07 -19.12
N PRO A 182 7.91 -5.24 -19.70
CA PRO A 182 8.40 -5.60 -21.03
C PRO A 182 7.92 -4.67 -22.15
N TYR A 183 6.74 -4.07 -21.99
CA TYR A 183 6.11 -3.23 -23.01
C TYR A 183 6.90 -1.93 -23.26
N ILE A 184 7.77 -1.51 -22.34
CA ILE A 184 8.62 -0.33 -22.53
C ILE A 184 9.79 -0.59 -23.49
N LEU A 185 10.24 -1.84 -23.60
CA LEU A 185 11.28 -2.26 -24.54
C LEU A 185 10.66 -2.83 -25.83
N ARG A 186 9.54 -3.54 -25.68
CA ARG A 186 8.87 -4.27 -26.75
C ARG A 186 7.35 -4.04 -26.68
N PRO A 187 6.83 -2.94 -27.27
CA PRO A 187 5.41 -2.59 -27.19
C PRO A 187 4.46 -3.65 -27.75
N ASP A 188 4.96 -4.50 -28.65
CA ASP A 188 4.27 -5.64 -29.27
C ASP A 188 4.44 -6.96 -28.49
N TYR A 189 5.07 -6.94 -27.31
CA TYR A 189 5.18 -8.13 -26.46
C TYR A 189 3.79 -8.69 -26.14
N SER A 190 3.61 -9.99 -26.35
CA SER A 190 2.32 -10.67 -26.29
C SER A 190 2.52 -12.14 -25.98
N PHE A 191 1.70 -12.68 -25.09
CA PHE A 191 1.66 -14.10 -24.78
C PHE A 191 0.32 -14.47 -24.15
N ASP A 192 -0.05 -15.75 -24.25
CA ASP A 192 -1.21 -16.30 -23.59
C ASP A 192 -0.85 -16.80 -22.18
N VAL A 193 -1.62 -16.37 -21.18
CA VAL A 193 -1.53 -16.95 -19.84
C VAL A 193 -2.25 -18.30 -19.86
N PRO A 194 -1.59 -19.45 -19.62
CA PRO A 194 -2.25 -20.74 -19.70
C PRO A 194 -3.38 -20.89 -18.66
N THR A 195 -4.45 -21.62 -18.98
CA THR A 195 -5.64 -21.78 -18.11
C THR A 195 -5.31 -22.16 -16.66
N PRO A 196 -4.37 -23.09 -16.37
CA PRO A 196 -4.01 -23.40 -14.98
C PRO A 196 -3.52 -22.17 -14.20
N TYR A 197 -2.75 -21.29 -14.83
CA TYR A 197 -2.29 -20.04 -14.20
C TYR A 197 -3.40 -19.01 -14.08
N GLN A 198 -4.33 -18.95 -15.04
CA GLN A 198 -5.51 -18.08 -14.91
C GLN A 198 -6.35 -18.46 -13.68
N VAL A 199 -6.60 -19.75 -13.47
CA VAL A 199 -7.32 -20.24 -12.28
C VAL A 199 -6.52 -19.95 -11.01
N LEU A 200 -5.21 -20.26 -11.03
CA LEU A 200 -4.31 -20.11 -9.88
C LEU A 200 -4.17 -18.66 -9.40
N LEU A 201 -4.22 -17.70 -10.33
CA LEU A 201 -4.12 -16.26 -10.06
C LEU A 201 -5.49 -15.56 -9.99
N GLU A 202 -6.59 -16.33 -10.13
CA GLU A 202 -7.97 -15.85 -10.20
C GLU A 202 -8.14 -14.71 -11.24
N ILE A 203 -7.66 -14.97 -12.45
CA ILE A 203 -7.74 -14.03 -13.58
C ILE A 203 -9.13 -14.13 -14.22
N HIS A 204 -9.76 -12.97 -14.39
CA HIS A 204 -11.06 -12.78 -15.02
C HIS A 204 -11.12 -11.38 -15.66
N ASP A 205 -12.19 -11.04 -16.38
CA ASP A 205 -12.31 -9.76 -17.13
C ASP A 205 -12.07 -8.48 -16.32
N LYS A 206 -12.30 -8.52 -14.99
CA LYS A 206 -12.09 -7.38 -14.08
C LYS A 206 -10.73 -7.37 -13.37
N SER A 207 -9.82 -8.28 -13.74
CA SER A 207 -8.50 -8.38 -13.12
C SER A 207 -7.61 -7.23 -13.58
N GLU A 208 -6.77 -6.73 -12.68
CA GLU A 208 -5.74 -5.76 -12.99
C GLU A 208 -4.41 -6.52 -13.07
N LEU A 209 -3.95 -6.81 -14.28
CA LEU A 209 -2.71 -7.56 -14.49
C LEU A 209 -1.52 -6.63 -14.63
N ARG A 210 -0.45 -6.93 -13.91
CA ARG A 210 0.88 -6.36 -14.12
C ARG A 210 1.79 -7.44 -14.64
N VAL A 211 2.58 -7.12 -15.67
CA VAL A 211 3.53 -8.04 -16.28
C VAL A 211 4.93 -7.47 -16.14
N TYR A 212 5.87 -8.30 -15.73
CA TYR A 212 7.27 -7.96 -15.62
C TYR A 212 8.14 -9.06 -16.19
N ASN A 213 9.31 -8.70 -16.69
CA ASN A 213 10.34 -9.64 -17.10
C ASN A 213 11.59 -9.41 -16.26
N MET A 214 12.26 -10.50 -15.88
CA MET A 214 13.47 -10.43 -15.07
C MET A 214 14.63 -9.87 -15.90
N VAL A 215 15.46 -9.05 -15.27
CA VAL A 215 16.68 -8.46 -15.84
C VAL A 215 17.90 -9.15 -15.26
N MET A 216 18.75 -9.69 -16.12
CA MET A 216 20.06 -10.24 -15.78
C MET A 216 21.09 -9.12 -15.92
N LEU A 217 21.41 -8.49 -14.80
CA LEU A 217 22.32 -7.35 -14.74
C LEU A 217 23.73 -7.74 -15.21
N ASN A 218 24.32 -6.89 -16.04
CA ASN A 218 25.70 -6.97 -16.50
C ASN A 218 26.47 -5.71 -16.06
N LYS A 219 27.70 -5.51 -16.55
CA LYS A 219 28.51 -4.31 -16.25
C LYS A 219 27.80 -3.01 -16.61
N THR A 220 27.00 -3.02 -17.69
CA THR A 220 26.20 -1.89 -18.17
C THR A 220 24.74 -2.32 -18.37
N ILE A 221 23.82 -1.36 -18.32
CA ILE A 221 22.39 -1.63 -18.53
C ILE A 221 22.15 -2.10 -19.97
N GLU A 222 22.86 -1.51 -20.93
CA GLU A 222 22.81 -1.83 -22.36
C GLU A 222 23.20 -3.29 -22.66
N GLU A 223 24.15 -3.84 -21.89
CA GLU A 223 24.61 -5.23 -21.97
C GLU A 223 23.82 -6.19 -21.08
N SER A 224 22.96 -5.67 -20.21
CA SER A 224 22.08 -6.49 -19.37
C SER A 224 21.03 -7.18 -20.24
N GLY A 225 20.71 -8.43 -19.87
CA GLY A 225 19.74 -9.26 -20.59
C GLY A 225 18.35 -9.16 -19.98
N VAL A 226 17.32 -9.33 -20.78
CA VAL A 226 15.92 -9.49 -20.33
C VAL A 226 15.42 -10.88 -20.76
N ASN A 227 14.79 -11.59 -19.83
CA ASN A 227 14.20 -12.90 -20.11
C ASN A 227 12.75 -12.73 -20.58
N PHE A 228 12.53 -12.79 -21.90
CA PHE A 228 11.21 -12.70 -22.52
C PHE A 228 10.43 -14.03 -22.55
N LEU A 229 11.03 -15.13 -22.12
CA LEU A 229 10.41 -16.46 -22.09
C LEU A 229 9.86 -16.84 -20.72
N ALA A 230 10.07 -16.02 -19.69
CA ALA A 230 9.61 -16.31 -18.34
C ALA A 230 8.99 -15.08 -17.65
N PRO A 231 7.91 -14.48 -18.21
CA PRO A 231 7.25 -13.35 -17.60
C PRO A 231 6.72 -13.68 -16.20
N ILE A 232 6.81 -12.69 -15.32
CA ILE A 232 6.13 -12.64 -14.04
C ILE A 232 4.79 -11.95 -14.27
N VAL A 233 3.70 -12.66 -13.94
CA VAL A 233 2.34 -12.13 -14.03
C VAL A 233 1.78 -11.97 -12.63
N CYS A 234 1.33 -10.76 -12.34
CA CYS A 234 0.77 -10.35 -11.06
C CYS A 234 -0.69 -9.93 -11.27
N ASN A 235 -1.61 -10.48 -10.48
CA ASN A 235 -2.96 -9.94 -10.36
C ASN A 235 -2.97 -8.94 -9.18
N ALA A 236 -2.92 -7.65 -9.49
CA ALA A 236 -2.82 -6.56 -8.52
C ALA A 236 -4.10 -6.35 -7.71
N ARG A 237 -5.21 -6.98 -8.09
CA ARG A 237 -6.48 -6.91 -7.34
C ARG A 237 -6.47 -7.82 -6.10
N ASN A 238 -5.86 -9.00 -6.20
CA ASN A 238 -5.82 -10.00 -5.13
C ASN A 238 -4.40 -10.33 -4.65
N ASN A 239 -3.39 -9.65 -5.19
CA ASN A 239 -1.97 -9.80 -4.87
C ASN A 239 -1.47 -11.24 -5.01
N LEU A 240 -1.93 -11.94 -6.05
CA LEU A 240 -1.36 -13.22 -6.44
C LEU A 240 -0.38 -13.02 -7.59
N MET A 241 0.72 -13.76 -7.60
CA MET A 241 1.67 -13.77 -8.72
C MET A 241 2.16 -15.16 -9.09
N ALA A 242 2.58 -15.33 -10.34
CA ALA A 242 3.30 -16.51 -10.81
C ALA A 242 4.34 -16.13 -11.87
N GLN A 243 5.42 -16.89 -11.93
CA GLN A 243 6.26 -16.93 -13.13
C GLN A 243 5.67 -17.93 -14.13
N ILE A 244 5.50 -17.50 -15.38
CA ILE A 244 4.97 -18.33 -16.46
C ILE A 244 6.11 -18.63 -17.40
N VAL A 245 6.41 -19.91 -17.60
CA VAL A 245 7.43 -20.36 -18.55
C VAL A 245 6.77 -20.59 -19.90
N LEU A 246 7.21 -19.83 -20.91
CA LEU A 246 6.75 -19.93 -22.29
C LEU A 246 7.60 -20.95 -23.06
N ASP A 247 6.96 -21.80 -23.88
CA ASP A 247 7.69 -22.73 -24.75
C ASP A 247 8.34 -21.94 -25.91
N PRO A 248 9.68 -21.97 -26.06
CA PRO A 248 10.35 -21.27 -27.15
C PRO A 248 9.93 -21.72 -28.56
N LYS A 249 9.28 -22.89 -28.69
CA LYS A 249 8.72 -23.35 -29.97
C LYS A 249 7.48 -22.57 -30.39
N ASP A 250 6.68 -22.14 -29.42
CA ASP A 250 5.44 -21.38 -29.65
C ASP A 250 5.72 -19.87 -29.67
N TYR A 251 6.79 -19.43 -29.01
CA TYR A 251 7.21 -18.03 -28.87
C TYR A 251 8.63 -17.80 -29.41
N VAL A 252 8.83 -18.08 -30.70
CA VAL A 252 10.14 -18.11 -31.37
C VAL A 252 10.87 -16.76 -31.41
N GLU A 253 10.13 -15.66 -31.25
CA GLU A 253 10.62 -14.29 -31.24
C GLU A 253 11.19 -13.85 -29.89
N TYR A 254 11.02 -14.67 -28.84
CA TYR A 254 11.49 -14.40 -27.48
C TYR A 254 12.72 -15.25 -27.13
N SER A 255 13.56 -14.70 -26.24
CA SER A 255 14.76 -15.37 -25.74
C SER A 255 14.94 -15.12 -24.24
N GLN A 256 15.75 -15.97 -23.60
CA GLN A 256 16.02 -15.92 -22.16
C GLN A 256 16.95 -14.77 -21.76
N ALA A 257 17.69 -14.17 -22.69
CA ALA A 257 18.66 -13.13 -22.39
C ALA A 257 18.85 -12.15 -23.56
N GLU A 258 17.79 -11.43 -23.94
CA GLU A 258 17.90 -10.39 -24.96
C GLU A 258 18.51 -9.12 -24.38
N LYS A 259 19.61 -8.64 -24.97
CA LYS A 259 20.29 -7.43 -24.51
C LYS A 259 19.40 -6.19 -24.66
N ILE A 260 19.34 -5.36 -23.62
CA ILE A 260 18.57 -4.10 -23.62
C ILE A 260 18.99 -3.18 -24.78
N SER A 261 20.29 -3.15 -25.13
CA SER A 261 20.81 -2.39 -26.28
C SER A 261 20.09 -2.62 -27.61
N LYS A 262 19.46 -3.79 -27.82
CA LYS A 262 18.68 -4.07 -29.04
C LYS A 262 17.42 -3.19 -29.18
N PHE A 263 16.97 -2.59 -28.09
CA PHE A 263 15.74 -1.81 -27.97
C PHE A 263 16.01 -0.31 -27.78
N LEU A 264 17.26 0.09 -27.53
CA LEU A 264 17.63 1.49 -27.36
C LEU A 264 17.84 2.14 -28.74
N GLY A 265 17.22 3.29 -28.97
CA GLY A 265 17.37 4.07 -30.21
C GLY A 265 16.51 3.62 -31.39
N LYS A 266 15.44 2.86 -31.12
CA LYS A 266 14.36 2.55 -32.07
C LYS A 266 13.12 3.37 -31.79
#